data_AF-A0A6N2F0P4-F1
#
_entry.id   AF-A0A6N2F0P4-F1
#
_cell.length_a   1.000
_cell.length_b   1.000
_cell.length_c   1.000
_cell.angle_alpha   90.00
_cell.angle_beta   90.00
_cell.angle_gamma   90.00
#
_symmetry.space_group_name_H-M   'P 1'
#
loop_
_entity.id
_entity.type
_entity.pdbx_description
1 polymer ?
#
loop_
_entity_poly.entity_id
_entity_poly.type
_entity_poly.pdbx_seq_one_letter_code
_entity_poly.pdbx_strand_id
1 'polypeptide(L)'
;MTNRKPEPDASQSPLTWTALLAHWTAVAQAAKSLPDEGDSGRLKRALPEIIGLQAVAFAMADLDRVLSHERSTAIDKASVLVRRHASAINDLWRGEPLPLAVEEVIEDARLSLRLAELAGLEWVVADEVLIAEHPAGLVAGLIAAGFRGDLYLPTPGIELFEGCPAGFVRLHGGAFPDEDFVEAVSEFLGEGVAGPERRAGLRQAYRQFDFSKGGPVRDLVAMSEDSLLSGQPLLVPAVLGGEVQRVTLPPRGPGLATPLPVEFEGPGDRPGDGA
;
A
#
# COMPACT_ATOMS: atom_id res chain seq x y z
N MET A 1 -30.16 31.52 24.88
CA MET A 1 -29.62 30.23 24.44
C MET A 1 -28.56 30.49 23.40
N THR A 2 -27.31 30.59 23.83
CA THR A 2 -26.17 31.03 23.02
C THR A 2 -25.58 29.81 22.33
N ASN A 3 -25.71 29.74 21.01
CA ASN A 3 -25.27 28.64 20.18
C ASN A 3 -23.73 28.72 20.05
N ARG A 4 -23.01 27.96 20.89
CA ARG A 4 -21.55 27.91 20.88
C ARG A 4 -21.13 26.94 19.78
N LYS A 5 -20.64 27.49 18.67
CA LYS A 5 -19.99 26.75 17.57
C LYS A 5 -18.85 25.90 18.18
N PRO A 6 -18.72 24.61 17.86
CA PRO A 6 -17.59 23.81 18.35
C PRO A 6 -16.29 24.43 17.83
N GLU A 7 -15.37 24.75 18.75
CA GLU A 7 -13.99 25.09 18.42
C GLU A 7 -13.33 23.86 17.80
N PRO A 8 -12.61 23.99 16.67
CA PRO A 8 -11.84 22.88 16.14
C PRO A 8 -10.76 22.49 17.15
N ASP A 9 -10.72 21.20 17.46
CA ASP A 9 -9.76 20.57 18.35
C ASP A 9 -8.33 20.85 17.83
N ALA A 10 -7.57 21.65 18.59
CA ALA A 10 -6.23 22.09 18.21
C ALA A 10 -5.15 20.99 18.38
N SER A 11 -5.56 19.76 18.71
CA SER A 11 -4.64 18.66 19.06
C SER A 11 -4.05 17.89 17.87
N GLN A 12 -4.35 18.26 16.62
CA GLN A 12 -3.77 17.62 15.43
C GLN A 12 -3.36 18.65 14.36
N SER A 13 -2.50 19.60 14.74
CA SER A 13 -1.85 20.43 13.73
C SER A 13 -0.88 19.56 12.92
N PRO A 14 -1.03 19.43 11.59
CA PRO A 14 -0.07 18.69 10.76
C PRO A 14 1.32 19.31 10.96
N LEU A 15 2.30 18.47 11.30
CA LEU A 15 3.70 18.86 11.43
C LEU A 15 4.12 19.56 10.13
N THR A 16 4.21 20.89 10.16
CA THR A 16 4.62 21.66 8.98
C THR A 16 6.05 21.27 8.59
N TRP A 17 6.38 21.30 7.31
CA TRP A 17 7.74 21.04 6.80
C TRP A 17 8.83 21.82 7.57
N THR A 18 8.55 23.06 7.94
CA THR A 18 9.43 23.91 8.75
C THR A 18 9.65 23.35 10.16
N ALA A 19 8.62 22.78 10.79
CA ALA A 19 8.74 22.15 12.11
C ALA A 19 9.57 20.85 12.05
N LEU A 20 9.41 20.06 10.98
CA LEU A 20 10.18 18.84 10.77
C LEU A 20 11.66 19.15 10.48
N LEU A 21 11.94 20.15 9.66
CA LEU A 21 13.31 20.65 9.43
C LEU A 21 13.93 21.26 10.68
N ALA A 22 13.17 22.02 11.47
CA ALA A 22 13.64 22.56 12.74
C ALA A 22 13.99 21.45 13.74
N HIS A 23 13.18 20.38 13.77
CA HIS A 23 13.46 19.20 14.58
C HIS A 23 14.78 18.53 14.19
N TRP A 24 14.99 18.22 12.90
CA TRP A 24 16.24 17.60 12.45
C TRP A 24 17.46 18.51 12.63
N THR A 25 17.29 19.82 12.45
CA THR A 25 18.34 20.81 12.74
C THR A 25 18.69 20.82 14.24
N ALA A 26 17.69 20.76 15.11
CA ALA A 26 17.89 20.68 16.56
C ALA A 26 18.60 19.39 16.97
N VAL A 27 18.22 18.24 16.38
CA VAL A 27 18.90 16.95 16.60
C VAL A 27 20.36 17.02 16.16
N ALA A 28 20.65 17.60 14.99
CA ALA A 28 22.03 17.76 14.51
C ALA A 28 22.87 18.69 15.41
N GLN A 29 22.28 19.77 15.91
CA GLN A 29 22.96 20.67 16.85
C GLN A 29 23.20 20.00 18.21
N ALA A 30 22.21 19.28 18.74
CA ALA A 30 22.33 18.54 20.00
C ALA A 30 23.43 17.46 19.90
N ALA A 31 23.48 16.72 18.80
CA ALA A 31 24.50 15.69 18.60
C ALA A 31 25.93 16.24 18.55
N LYS A 32 26.13 17.48 18.08
CA LYS A 32 27.46 18.13 18.09
C LYS A 32 28.03 18.27 19.50
N SER A 33 27.16 18.43 20.50
CA SER A 33 27.53 18.57 21.91
C SER A 33 27.75 17.24 22.64
N LEU A 34 27.44 16.10 22.00
CA LEU A 34 27.66 14.78 22.60
C LEU A 34 29.17 14.49 22.78
N PRO A 35 29.54 13.80 23.87
CA PRO A 35 30.89 13.24 24.02
C PRO A 35 31.28 12.35 22.84
N ASP A 36 32.58 12.28 22.54
CA ASP A 36 33.10 11.49 21.41
C ASP A 36 33.29 10.00 21.75
N GLU A 37 33.21 9.65 23.04
CA GLU A 37 33.43 8.31 23.58
C GLU A 37 32.13 7.62 24.02
N GLY A 38 32.21 6.31 24.18
CA GLY A 38 31.09 5.46 24.59
C GLY A 38 29.89 5.55 23.63
N ASP A 39 28.70 5.32 24.16
CA ASP A 39 27.46 5.26 23.37
C ASP A 39 27.06 6.61 22.80
N SER A 40 27.33 7.71 23.52
CA SER A 40 27.13 9.07 23.00
C SER A 40 28.02 9.34 21.78
N GLY A 41 29.27 8.85 21.81
CA GLY A 41 30.18 8.94 20.67
C GLY A 41 29.73 8.11 19.47
N ARG A 42 29.22 6.89 19.71
CA ARG A 42 28.64 6.05 18.64
C ARG A 42 27.44 6.73 18.00
N LEU A 43 26.50 7.24 18.82
CA LEU A 43 25.32 7.96 18.35
C LEU A 43 25.68 9.21 17.53
N LYS A 44 26.65 10.00 18.01
CA LYS A 44 27.17 11.15 17.28
C LYS A 44 27.72 10.77 15.90
N ARG A 45 28.46 9.66 15.80
CA ARG A 45 28.99 9.15 14.52
C ARG A 45 27.91 8.54 13.61
N ALA A 46 26.86 7.98 14.19
CA ALA A 46 25.75 7.35 13.46
C ALA A 46 24.76 8.35 12.87
N LEU A 47 24.74 9.59 13.39
CA LEU A 47 23.74 10.59 13.02
C LEU A 47 23.59 10.81 11.50
N PRO A 48 24.67 10.92 10.69
CA PRO A 48 24.52 11.07 9.24
C PRO A 48 23.77 9.91 8.59
N GLU A 49 23.97 8.69 9.08
CA GLU A 49 23.33 7.48 8.58
C GLU A 49 21.85 7.42 9.01
N ILE A 50 21.53 7.85 10.25
CA ILE A 50 20.15 7.99 10.75
C ILE A 50 19.37 9.01 9.90
N ILE A 51 19.98 10.17 9.63
CA ILE A 51 19.40 11.19 8.74
C ILE A 51 19.20 10.63 7.33
N GLY A 52 20.16 9.84 6.84
CA GLY A 52 20.06 9.15 5.55
C GLY A 52 18.86 8.21 5.47
N LEU A 53 18.65 7.37 6.49
CA LEU A 53 17.50 6.45 6.56
C LEU A 53 16.17 7.19 6.57
N GLN A 54 16.05 8.24 7.39
CA GLN A 54 14.83 9.05 7.47
C GLN A 54 14.57 9.80 6.17
N ALA A 55 15.60 10.34 5.52
CA ALA A 55 15.48 10.96 4.20
C ALA A 55 14.96 9.97 3.15
N VAL A 56 15.42 8.72 3.17
CA VAL A 56 14.87 7.67 2.28
C VAL A 56 13.42 7.36 2.63
N ALA A 57 13.08 7.19 3.91
CA ALA A 57 11.71 6.92 4.34
C ALA A 57 10.72 8.00 3.84
N PHE A 58 11.06 9.28 4.05
CA PHE A 58 10.25 10.39 3.55
C PHE A 58 10.19 10.44 2.02
N ALA A 59 11.30 10.17 1.33
CA ALA A 59 11.32 10.15 -0.14
C ALA A 59 10.43 9.04 -0.72
N MET A 60 10.32 7.88 -0.04
CA MET A 60 9.43 6.78 -0.46
C MET A 60 7.95 7.12 -0.28
N ALA A 61 7.59 7.91 0.73
CA ALA A 61 6.21 8.41 0.87
C ALA A 61 5.80 9.33 -0.28
N ASP A 62 6.76 10.12 -0.80
CA ASP A 62 6.58 11.09 -1.88
C ASP A 62 6.87 10.53 -3.28
N LEU A 63 7.03 9.21 -3.44
CA LEU A 63 7.47 8.57 -4.69
C LEU A 63 6.57 8.91 -5.89
N ASP A 64 5.30 9.23 -5.65
CA ASP A 64 4.33 9.59 -6.71
C ASP A 64 4.66 10.90 -7.42
N ARG A 65 5.47 11.76 -6.78
CA ARG A 65 5.97 13.00 -7.38
C ARG A 65 7.09 12.77 -8.38
N VAL A 66 7.66 11.56 -8.40
CA VAL A 66 8.69 11.14 -9.37
C VAL A 66 8.00 10.67 -10.64
N LEU A 67 8.62 10.93 -11.80
CA LEU A 67 8.14 10.45 -13.10
C LEU A 67 8.04 8.92 -13.11
N SER A 68 6.97 8.36 -13.66
CA SER A 68 6.66 6.92 -13.58
C SER A 68 7.82 6.02 -13.99
N HIS A 69 8.55 6.37 -15.05
CA HIS A 69 9.69 5.59 -15.56
C HIS A 69 10.96 5.67 -14.67
N GLU A 70 11.06 6.65 -13.77
CA GLU A 70 12.19 6.79 -12.86
C GLU A 70 11.94 6.10 -11.50
N ARG A 71 10.70 5.72 -11.20
CA ARG A 71 10.31 5.18 -9.88
C ARG A 71 10.99 3.87 -9.53
N SER A 72 11.06 2.93 -10.48
CA SER A 72 11.76 1.65 -10.27
C SER A 72 13.24 1.89 -9.94
N THR A 73 13.89 2.79 -10.67
CA THR A 73 15.28 3.18 -10.41
C THR A 73 15.43 3.89 -9.06
N ALA A 74 14.46 4.70 -8.64
CA ALA A 74 14.48 5.36 -7.35
C ALA A 74 14.35 4.35 -6.19
N ILE A 75 13.47 3.35 -6.33
CA ILE A 75 13.31 2.24 -5.39
C ILE A 75 14.60 1.40 -5.30
N ASP A 76 15.21 1.05 -6.43
CA ASP A 76 16.49 0.32 -6.45
C ASP A 76 17.59 1.10 -5.71
N LYS A 77 17.68 2.42 -5.95
CA LYS A 77 18.62 3.31 -5.25
C LYS A 77 18.31 3.36 -3.75
N ALA A 78 17.05 3.50 -3.37
CA ALA A 78 16.62 3.51 -1.98
C ALA A 78 16.99 2.19 -1.27
N SER A 79 16.81 1.03 -1.93
CA SER A 79 17.23 -0.27 -1.42
C SER A 79 18.74 -0.37 -1.15
N VAL A 80 19.57 0.20 -2.03
CA VAL A 80 21.02 0.28 -1.79
C VAL A 80 21.36 1.21 -0.64
N LEU A 81 20.71 2.38 -0.56
CA LEU A 81 20.94 3.37 0.50
C LEU A 81 20.53 2.85 1.88
N VAL A 82 19.35 2.25 2.02
CA VAL A 82 18.88 1.65 3.28
C VAL A 82 19.87 0.58 3.76
N ARG A 83 20.31 -0.32 2.88
CA ARG A 83 21.31 -1.35 3.23
C ARG A 83 22.64 -0.73 3.66
N ARG A 84 23.11 0.28 2.94
CA ARG A 84 24.37 0.99 3.26
C ARG A 84 24.30 1.66 4.64
N HIS A 85 23.28 2.47 4.89
CA HIS A 85 23.13 3.22 6.13
C HIS A 85 22.95 2.27 7.32
N ALA A 86 22.09 1.25 7.20
CA ALA A 86 21.89 0.26 8.25
C ALA A 86 23.18 -0.52 8.55
N SER A 87 23.97 -0.90 7.53
CA SER A 87 25.26 -1.56 7.74
C SER A 87 26.25 -0.67 8.49
N ALA A 88 26.35 0.61 8.12
CA ALA A 88 27.26 1.56 8.77
C ALA A 88 26.90 1.77 10.25
N ILE A 89 25.61 1.84 10.57
CA ILE A 89 25.12 1.91 11.96
C ILE A 89 25.48 0.63 12.72
N ASN A 90 25.19 -0.55 12.15
CA ASN A 90 25.50 -1.83 12.80
C ASN A 90 27.00 -2.01 13.07
N ASP A 91 27.86 -1.50 12.19
CA ASP A 91 29.31 -1.52 12.40
C ASP A 91 29.75 -0.67 13.60
N LEU A 92 29.07 0.46 13.86
CA LEU A 92 29.36 1.30 15.02
C LEU A 92 29.02 0.62 16.36
N TRP A 93 28.01 -0.25 16.38
CA TRP A 93 27.57 -1.04 17.54
C TRP A 93 28.03 -2.51 17.49
N ARG A 94 29.04 -2.83 16.69
CA ARG A 94 29.53 -4.21 16.62
C ARG A 94 29.94 -4.74 18.00
N GLY A 95 29.27 -5.82 18.43
CA GLY A 95 29.50 -6.46 19.74
C GLY A 95 28.74 -5.83 20.90
N GLU A 96 27.88 -4.83 20.64
CA GLU A 96 27.05 -4.13 21.61
C GLU A 96 25.58 -4.18 21.15
N PRO A 97 24.60 -4.08 22.05
CA PRO A 97 23.19 -3.97 21.66
C PRO A 97 22.93 -2.63 20.97
N LEU A 98 22.18 -2.65 19.86
CA LEU A 98 21.75 -1.43 19.19
C LEU A 98 20.63 -0.77 20.02
N PRO A 99 20.63 0.57 20.18
CA PRO A 99 19.55 1.24 20.90
C PRO A 99 18.23 1.11 20.14
N LEU A 100 17.13 0.82 20.87
CA LEU A 100 15.79 0.59 20.29
C LEU A 100 15.36 1.71 19.32
N ALA A 101 15.55 2.98 19.69
CA ALA A 101 15.18 4.10 18.83
C ALA A 101 15.95 4.13 17.49
N VAL A 102 17.16 3.56 17.43
CA VAL A 102 17.94 3.44 16.20
C VAL A 102 17.47 2.24 15.37
N GLU A 103 17.10 1.14 16.03
CA GLU A 103 16.43 0.00 15.39
C GLU A 103 15.13 0.45 14.72
N GLU A 104 14.29 1.19 15.43
CA GLU A 104 13.03 1.74 14.91
C GLU A 104 13.24 2.55 13.62
N VAL A 105 14.25 3.43 13.57
CA VAL A 105 14.55 4.20 12.36
C VAL A 105 14.97 3.31 11.18
N ILE A 106 15.72 2.24 11.43
CA ILE A 106 16.09 1.27 10.39
C ILE A 106 14.85 0.54 9.87
N GLU A 107 13.98 0.10 10.77
CA GLU A 107 12.75 -0.62 10.43
C GLU A 107 11.75 0.30 9.70
N ASP A 108 11.59 1.55 10.10
CA ASP A 108 10.74 2.53 9.42
C ASP A 108 11.17 2.76 7.96
N ALA A 109 12.48 2.89 7.72
CA ALA A 109 13.02 3.06 6.38
C ALA A 109 12.83 1.80 5.52
N ARG A 110 13.00 0.61 6.12
CA ARG A 110 12.73 -0.67 5.45
C ARG A 110 11.25 -0.85 5.13
N LEU A 111 10.37 -0.51 6.07
CA LEU A 111 8.93 -0.57 5.90
C LEU A 111 8.49 0.37 4.78
N SER A 112 8.95 1.62 4.80
CA SER A 112 8.63 2.62 3.77
C SER A 112 9.09 2.17 2.37
N LEU A 113 10.28 1.58 2.26
CA LEU A 113 10.76 0.98 1.02
C LEU A 113 9.87 -0.19 0.57
N ARG A 114 9.51 -1.10 1.48
CA ARG A 114 8.65 -2.24 1.17
C ARG A 114 7.28 -1.78 0.67
N LEU A 115 6.66 -0.81 1.34
CA LEU A 115 5.37 -0.24 0.92
C LEU A 115 5.47 0.41 -0.46
N ALA A 116 6.60 1.04 -0.79
CA ALA A 116 6.84 1.58 -2.12
C ALA A 116 6.99 0.47 -3.18
N GLU A 117 7.68 -0.62 -2.87
CA GLU A 117 7.85 -1.78 -3.77
C GLU A 117 6.53 -2.51 -4.06
N LEU A 118 5.63 -2.55 -3.07
CA LEU A 118 4.35 -3.25 -3.15
C LEU A 118 3.23 -2.40 -3.72
N ALA A 119 3.42 -1.08 -3.78
CA ALA A 119 2.41 -0.15 -4.21
C ALA A 119 1.89 -0.46 -5.62
N GLY A 120 0.62 -0.14 -5.83
CA GLY A 120 -0.05 -0.33 -7.11
C GLY A 120 -1.24 0.60 -7.25
N LEU A 121 -1.96 0.41 -8.34
CA LEU A 121 -3.20 1.11 -8.64
C LEU A 121 -4.38 0.20 -8.34
N GLU A 122 -5.38 0.74 -7.67
CA GLU A 122 -6.56 0.02 -7.22
C GLU A 122 -7.83 0.72 -7.70
N TRP A 123 -8.82 -0.07 -8.08
CA TRP A 123 -10.19 0.37 -8.32
C TRP A 123 -11.07 -0.11 -7.17
N VAL A 124 -12.06 0.69 -6.81
CA VAL A 124 -13.02 0.40 -5.75
C VAL A 124 -14.42 0.44 -6.33
N VAL A 125 -15.31 -0.47 -5.93
CA VAL A 125 -16.71 -0.45 -6.35
C VAL A 125 -17.38 0.82 -5.86
N ALA A 126 -17.96 1.58 -6.78
CA ALA A 126 -18.67 2.84 -6.50
C ALA A 126 -20.19 2.69 -6.55
N ASP A 127 -20.70 1.75 -7.35
CA ASP A 127 -22.12 1.41 -7.41
C ASP A 127 -22.51 0.43 -6.30
N GLU A 128 -23.82 0.17 -6.13
CA GLU A 128 -24.31 -0.79 -5.13
C GLU A 128 -23.72 -2.20 -5.33
N VAL A 129 -23.57 -2.62 -6.60
CA VAL A 129 -23.11 -3.95 -6.99
C VAL A 129 -22.29 -3.88 -8.27
N LEU A 130 -21.14 -4.58 -8.27
CA LEU A 130 -20.35 -4.88 -9.47
C LEU A 130 -20.31 -6.40 -9.69
N ILE A 131 -20.54 -6.86 -10.91
CA ILE A 131 -20.33 -8.25 -11.33
C ILE A 131 -19.44 -8.24 -12.56
N ALA A 132 -18.21 -8.71 -12.43
CA ALA A 132 -17.29 -8.77 -13.55
C ALA A 132 -17.50 -10.04 -14.40
N GLU A 133 -17.26 -9.90 -15.70
CA GLU A 133 -17.17 -11.02 -16.63
C GLU A 133 -15.83 -11.78 -16.49
N HIS A 134 -15.64 -12.82 -17.29
CA HIS A 134 -14.38 -13.57 -17.29
C HIS A 134 -13.24 -12.76 -17.95
N PRO A 135 -12.07 -12.57 -17.30
CA PRO A 135 -11.04 -11.64 -17.76
C PRO A 135 -10.15 -12.15 -18.91
N ALA A 136 -10.54 -13.22 -19.61
CA ALA A 136 -9.65 -13.90 -20.57
C ALA A 136 -9.27 -12.99 -21.75
N GLY A 137 -10.23 -12.21 -22.26
CA GLY A 137 -10.00 -11.26 -23.35
C GLY A 137 -9.04 -10.15 -22.95
N LEU A 138 -9.31 -9.50 -21.81
CA LEU A 138 -8.44 -8.46 -21.24
C LEU A 138 -7.01 -8.98 -21.04
N VAL A 139 -6.85 -10.11 -20.34
CA VAL A 139 -5.53 -10.67 -20.02
C VAL A 139 -4.75 -11.01 -21.29
N ALA A 140 -5.39 -11.62 -22.29
CA ALA A 140 -4.73 -11.91 -23.56
C ALA A 140 -4.24 -10.63 -24.26
N GLY A 141 -5.05 -9.56 -24.25
CA GLY A 141 -4.68 -8.26 -24.78
C GLY A 141 -3.48 -7.64 -24.06
N LEU A 142 -3.51 -7.59 -22.72
CA LEU A 142 -2.43 -7.03 -21.91
C LEU A 142 -1.10 -7.77 -22.12
N ILE A 143 -1.12 -9.10 -22.15
CA ILE A 143 0.09 -9.90 -22.37
C ILE A 143 0.65 -9.69 -23.78
N ALA A 144 -0.21 -9.63 -24.80
CA ALA A 144 0.20 -9.34 -26.17
C ALA A 144 0.83 -7.93 -26.29
N ALA A 145 0.34 -6.98 -25.51
CA ALA A 145 0.89 -5.62 -25.40
C ALA A 145 2.14 -5.53 -24.51
N GLY A 146 2.60 -6.62 -23.92
CA GLY A 146 3.86 -6.67 -23.19
C GLY A 146 3.75 -6.42 -21.68
N PHE A 147 2.55 -6.48 -21.09
CA PHE A 147 2.39 -6.36 -19.64
C PHE A 147 3.19 -7.46 -18.89
N ARG A 148 3.95 -7.07 -17.85
CA ARG A 148 4.79 -7.96 -17.02
C ARG A 148 4.58 -7.77 -15.52
N GLY A 149 3.43 -7.22 -15.14
CA GLY A 149 3.08 -6.94 -13.76
C GLY A 149 2.21 -8.01 -13.12
N ASP A 150 1.65 -7.66 -11.97
CA ASP A 150 0.58 -8.40 -11.32
C ASP A 150 -0.75 -7.71 -11.61
N LEU A 151 -1.79 -8.50 -11.87
CA LEU A 151 -3.16 -8.05 -12.07
C LEU A 151 -4.11 -8.94 -11.28
N TYR A 152 -4.87 -8.33 -10.38
CA TYR A 152 -5.93 -8.94 -9.61
C TYR A 152 -7.27 -8.35 -10.04
N LEU A 153 -8.25 -9.21 -10.29
CA LEU A 153 -9.57 -8.84 -10.79
C LEU A 153 -10.65 -9.58 -10.01
N PRO A 154 -11.93 -9.15 -10.08
CA PRO A 154 -13.01 -9.83 -9.38
C PRO A 154 -13.14 -11.27 -9.85
N THR A 155 -13.51 -12.14 -8.93
CA THR A 155 -13.91 -13.51 -9.27
C THR A 155 -15.10 -13.43 -10.23
N PRO A 156 -15.02 -13.97 -11.45
CA PRO A 156 -16.08 -13.79 -12.44
C PRO A 156 -17.43 -14.27 -11.95
N GLY A 157 -18.47 -13.47 -12.19
CA GLY A 157 -19.85 -13.80 -11.81
C GLY A 157 -20.15 -13.74 -10.31
N ILE A 158 -19.23 -13.25 -9.49
CA ILE A 158 -19.46 -12.99 -8.06
C ILE A 158 -19.69 -11.49 -7.87
N GLU A 159 -20.72 -11.15 -7.10
CA GLU A 159 -21.02 -9.77 -6.74
C GLU A 159 -19.96 -9.19 -5.81
N LEU A 160 -19.49 -7.99 -6.11
CA LEU A 160 -18.81 -7.11 -5.18
C LEU A 160 -19.74 -5.96 -4.82
N PHE A 161 -19.68 -5.48 -3.58
CA PHE A 161 -20.53 -4.39 -3.10
C PHE A 161 -19.74 -3.08 -2.98
N GLU A 162 -20.46 -1.96 -2.89
CA GLU A 162 -19.89 -0.62 -2.70
C GLU A 162 -18.76 -0.60 -1.66
N GLY A 163 -17.64 0.02 -2.03
CA GLY A 163 -16.45 0.12 -1.18
C GLY A 163 -15.50 -1.08 -1.25
N CYS A 164 -15.90 -2.23 -1.80
CA CYS A 164 -14.96 -3.34 -2.01
C CYS A 164 -13.89 -2.99 -3.05
N PRO A 165 -12.64 -3.47 -2.90
CA PRO A 165 -11.66 -3.41 -3.97
C PRO A 165 -12.16 -4.23 -5.17
N ALA A 166 -12.17 -3.60 -6.34
CA ALA A 166 -12.68 -4.14 -7.61
C ALA A 166 -11.55 -4.57 -8.55
N GLY A 167 -10.32 -4.10 -8.34
CA GLY A 167 -9.18 -4.50 -9.14
C GLY A 167 -7.91 -3.91 -8.59
N PHE A 168 -6.79 -4.55 -8.87
CA PHE A 168 -5.47 -4.05 -8.48
C PHE A 168 -4.43 -4.42 -9.52
N VAL A 169 -3.59 -3.47 -9.87
CA VAL A 169 -2.50 -3.66 -10.83
C VAL A 169 -1.21 -3.04 -10.32
N ARG A 170 -0.08 -3.71 -10.54
CA ARG A 170 1.24 -3.15 -10.29
C ARG A 170 2.27 -3.71 -11.26
N LEU A 171 3.34 -2.97 -11.53
CA LEU A 171 4.54 -3.54 -12.14
C LEU A 171 5.54 -3.95 -11.07
N HIS A 172 6.53 -4.74 -11.46
CA HIS A 172 7.62 -5.10 -10.57
C HIS A 172 8.42 -3.87 -10.13
N GLY A 173 8.90 -3.87 -8.88
CA GLY A 173 9.70 -2.78 -8.33
C GLY A 173 8.93 -1.47 -8.12
N GLY A 174 7.62 -1.54 -7.80
CA GLY A 174 6.79 -0.38 -7.44
C GLY A 174 6.48 0.60 -8.57
N ALA A 175 6.81 0.25 -9.82
CA ALA A 175 6.42 1.05 -10.98
C ALA A 175 4.91 0.90 -11.27
N PHE A 176 4.30 1.94 -11.83
CA PHE A 176 2.91 1.88 -12.27
C PHE A 176 2.81 1.47 -13.74
N PRO A 177 1.75 0.75 -14.12
CA PRO A 177 1.48 0.45 -15.52
C PRO A 177 1.28 1.73 -16.32
N ASP A 178 1.59 1.65 -17.61
CA ASP A 178 1.28 2.71 -18.57
C ASP A 178 -0.22 2.95 -18.68
N GLU A 179 -0.61 4.15 -19.10
CA GLU A 179 -2.00 4.62 -19.18
C GLU A 179 -2.89 3.66 -19.99
N ASP A 180 -2.39 3.11 -21.10
CA ASP A 180 -3.10 2.13 -21.92
C ASP A 180 -3.51 0.86 -21.14
N PHE A 181 -2.66 0.37 -20.23
CA PHE A 181 -2.98 -0.79 -19.40
C PHE A 181 -4.04 -0.44 -18.35
N VAL A 182 -3.95 0.77 -17.80
CA VAL A 182 -4.88 1.30 -16.80
C VAL A 182 -6.26 1.51 -17.44
N GLU A 183 -6.32 2.08 -18.64
CA GLU A 183 -7.54 2.29 -19.41
C GLU A 183 -8.21 0.95 -19.74
N ALA A 184 -7.44 -0.04 -20.22
CA ALA A 184 -7.97 -1.37 -20.52
C ALA A 184 -8.59 -2.07 -19.30
N VAL A 185 -7.98 -1.93 -18.11
CA VAL A 185 -8.55 -2.47 -16.87
C VAL A 185 -9.82 -1.70 -16.48
N SER A 186 -9.83 -0.38 -16.64
CA SER A 186 -10.99 0.47 -16.32
C SER A 186 -12.17 0.16 -17.24
N GLU A 187 -11.93 -0.02 -18.55
CA GLU A 187 -12.95 -0.44 -19.53
C GLU A 187 -13.54 -1.81 -19.18
N PHE A 188 -12.69 -2.76 -18.77
CA PHE A 188 -13.15 -4.08 -18.33
C PHE A 188 -14.03 -4.03 -17.08
N LEU A 189 -13.70 -3.15 -16.12
CA LEU A 189 -14.49 -2.99 -14.89
C LEU A 189 -15.78 -2.19 -15.10
N GLY A 190 -15.84 -1.34 -16.13
CA GLY A 190 -17.02 -0.55 -16.49
C GLY A 190 -17.24 0.69 -15.60
N GLU A 191 -18.41 1.31 -15.71
CA GLU A 191 -18.71 2.60 -15.06
C GLU A 191 -18.98 2.50 -13.53
N GLY A 192 -19.12 1.28 -12.98
CA GLY A 192 -19.48 1.05 -11.58
C GLY A 192 -18.33 1.07 -10.57
N VAL A 193 -17.16 1.57 -10.98
CA VAL A 193 -15.95 1.67 -10.14
C VAL A 193 -15.42 3.09 -10.06
N ALA A 194 -14.85 3.44 -8.91
CA ALA A 194 -14.00 4.60 -8.72
C ALA A 194 -12.52 4.21 -8.83
N GLY A 195 -11.68 5.16 -9.27
CA GLY A 195 -10.24 4.97 -9.43
C GLY A 195 -9.77 5.10 -10.89
N PRO A 196 -8.52 4.69 -11.18
CA PRO A 196 -7.57 4.08 -10.26
C PRO A 196 -7.03 5.06 -9.21
N GLU A 197 -6.85 4.58 -7.98
CA GLU A 197 -6.11 5.28 -6.93
C GLU A 197 -4.88 4.49 -6.52
N ARG A 198 -3.82 5.19 -6.10
CA ARG A 198 -2.65 4.50 -5.55
C ARG A 198 -2.99 3.89 -4.19
N ARG A 199 -2.52 2.66 -3.98
CA ARG A 199 -2.46 2.00 -2.68
C ARG A 199 -1.05 1.50 -2.39
N ALA A 200 -0.70 1.42 -1.10
CA ALA A 200 0.58 0.90 -0.64
C ALA A 200 0.73 -0.63 -0.85
N GLY A 201 -0.35 -1.31 -1.23
CA GLY A 201 -0.37 -2.73 -1.53
C GLY A 201 -1.76 -3.20 -1.95
N LEU A 202 -1.86 -4.49 -2.29
CA LEU A 202 -3.11 -5.14 -2.63
C LEU A 202 -3.99 -5.28 -1.38
N ARG A 203 -5.18 -4.70 -1.40
CA ARG A 203 -6.26 -5.07 -0.48
C ARG A 203 -7.04 -6.23 -1.06
N GLN A 204 -7.20 -7.28 -0.28
CA GLN A 204 -7.97 -8.44 -0.65
C GLN A 204 -9.29 -8.44 0.12
N ALA A 205 -10.39 -8.68 -0.60
CA ALA A 205 -11.71 -8.84 -0.01
C ALA A 205 -12.03 -10.33 0.17
N TYR A 206 -12.56 -10.69 1.33
CA TYR A 206 -12.93 -12.06 1.69
C TYR A 206 -14.41 -12.10 2.10
N ARG A 207 -15.21 -12.88 1.37
CA ARG A 207 -16.61 -13.14 1.75
C ARG A 207 -16.68 -14.14 2.89
N GLN A 208 -17.24 -13.71 4.01
CA GLN A 208 -17.47 -14.56 5.18
C GLN A 208 -18.84 -15.21 5.12
N PHE A 209 -18.87 -16.49 5.51
CA PHE A 209 -20.09 -17.30 5.53
C PHE A 209 -20.45 -17.65 6.97
N ASP A 210 -21.74 -17.53 7.28
CA ASP A 210 -22.31 -18.07 8.49
C ASP A 210 -23.34 -19.14 8.08
N PHE A 211 -22.91 -20.41 8.14
CA PHE A 211 -23.76 -21.53 7.77
C PHE A 211 -24.98 -21.68 8.69
N SER A 212 -24.95 -21.11 9.90
CA SER A 212 -26.12 -21.08 10.79
C SER A 212 -27.18 -20.06 10.34
N LYS A 213 -26.76 -18.99 9.65
CA LYS A 213 -27.63 -17.97 9.05
C LYS A 213 -27.96 -18.24 7.58
N GLY A 214 -27.45 -19.34 7.03
CA GLY A 214 -27.81 -19.85 5.71
C GLY A 214 -27.13 -19.13 4.54
N GLY A 215 -25.97 -18.49 4.73
CA GLY A 215 -25.30 -17.85 3.61
C GLY A 215 -24.17 -16.88 3.96
N PRO A 216 -23.78 -16.04 2.99
CA PRO A 216 -22.77 -15.02 3.21
C PRO A 216 -23.33 -13.92 4.13
N VAL A 217 -22.46 -13.35 4.97
CA VAL A 217 -22.87 -12.38 6.00
C VAL A 217 -22.20 -11.02 5.89
N ARG A 218 -20.99 -10.95 5.33
CA ARG A 218 -20.22 -9.73 5.11
C ARG A 218 -19.03 -10.01 4.20
N ASP A 219 -18.46 -8.94 3.65
CA ASP A 219 -17.16 -8.95 3.00
C ASP A 219 -16.15 -8.24 3.91
N LEU A 220 -15.02 -8.90 4.18
CA LEU A 220 -13.94 -8.38 5.03
C LEU A 220 -12.73 -8.05 4.16
N VAL A 221 -12.25 -6.81 4.21
CA VAL A 221 -11.14 -6.30 3.42
C VAL A 221 -9.93 -6.11 4.32
N ALA A 222 -8.78 -6.65 3.90
CA ALA A 222 -7.50 -6.45 4.57
C ALA A 222 -6.35 -6.40 3.57
N MET A 223 -5.22 -5.84 4.00
CA MET A 223 -3.98 -5.90 3.24
C MET A 223 -3.52 -7.36 3.09
N SER A 224 -3.22 -7.77 1.86
CA SER A 224 -2.89 -9.18 1.57
C SER A 224 -1.61 -9.67 2.27
N GLU A 225 -0.75 -8.78 2.76
CA GLU A 225 0.48 -9.15 3.47
C GLU A 225 0.29 -9.37 4.96
N ASP A 226 -0.76 -8.81 5.57
CA ASP A 226 -0.90 -8.78 7.03
C ASP A 226 -1.48 -10.08 7.59
N SER A 227 -2.49 -10.66 6.91
CA SER A 227 -3.02 -11.97 7.29
C SER A 227 -3.88 -12.61 6.18
N LEU A 228 -3.93 -13.94 6.20
CA LEU A 228 -4.93 -14.70 5.44
C LEU A 228 -6.19 -14.81 6.28
N LEU A 229 -7.21 -14.06 5.88
CA LEU A 229 -8.51 -14.08 6.55
C LEU A 229 -9.32 -15.30 6.16
N SER A 230 -10.16 -15.76 7.09
CA SER A 230 -11.15 -16.78 6.79
C SER A 230 -12.23 -16.22 5.87
N GLY A 231 -12.53 -16.93 4.78
CA GLY A 231 -13.55 -16.55 3.82
C GLY A 231 -13.19 -16.98 2.40
N GLN A 232 -14.08 -16.70 1.46
CA GLN A 232 -13.79 -16.87 0.04
C GLN A 232 -13.13 -15.59 -0.50
N PRO A 233 -11.92 -15.65 -1.09
CA PRO A 233 -11.31 -14.48 -1.70
C PRO A 233 -12.16 -14.02 -2.88
N LEU A 234 -12.36 -12.71 -2.98
CA LEU A 234 -13.22 -12.11 -4.00
C LEU A 234 -12.41 -11.55 -5.17
N LEU A 235 -11.14 -11.18 -4.98
CA LEU A 235 -10.20 -10.93 -6.06
C LEU A 235 -9.34 -12.16 -6.34
N VAL A 236 -9.17 -12.49 -7.61
CA VAL A 236 -8.31 -13.57 -8.09
C VAL A 236 -7.14 -13.02 -8.89
N PRO A 237 -5.95 -13.63 -8.80
CA PRO A 237 -4.84 -13.26 -9.65
C PRO A 237 -5.18 -13.68 -11.09
N ALA A 238 -5.20 -12.71 -12.00
CA ALA A 238 -5.37 -12.91 -13.43
C ALA A 238 -4.01 -12.96 -14.15
N VAL A 239 -3.04 -12.17 -13.66
CA VAL A 239 -1.63 -12.20 -14.08
C VAL A 239 -0.74 -12.09 -12.84
N LEU A 240 0.34 -12.87 -12.79
CA LEU A 240 1.38 -12.76 -11.77
C LEU A 240 2.75 -12.67 -12.45
N GLY A 241 3.48 -11.58 -12.26
CA GLY A 241 4.79 -11.35 -12.87
C GLY A 241 4.79 -11.46 -14.39
N GLY A 242 3.68 -11.11 -15.06
CA GLY A 242 3.50 -11.29 -16.51
C GLY A 242 3.06 -12.68 -16.94
N GLU A 243 2.85 -13.63 -16.03
CA GLU A 243 2.36 -14.97 -16.33
C GLU A 243 0.85 -15.07 -16.13
N VAL A 244 0.15 -15.55 -17.17
CA VAL A 244 -1.31 -15.73 -17.16
C VAL A 244 -1.70 -16.80 -16.13
N GLN A 245 -2.66 -16.46 -15.28
CA GLN A 245 -3.21 -17.38 -14.29
C GLN A 245 -4.51 -18.00 -14.77
N ARG A 246 -4.82 -19.20 -14.26
CA ARG A 246 -6.09 -19.87 -14.55
C ARG A 246 -7.19 -19.28 -13.69
N VAL A 247 -8.10 -18.54 -14.31
CA VAL A 247 -9.34 -18.08 -13.68
C VAL A 247 -10.45 -19.09 -13.99
N THR A 248 -11.20 -19.51 -12.98
CA THR A 248 -12.31 -20.43 -13.16
C THR A 248 -13.48 -19.72 -13.83
N LEU A 249 -14.22 -20.45 -14.66
CA LEU A 249 -15.47 -19.94 -15.23
C LEU A 249 -16.45 -19.55 -14.11
N PRO A 250 -17.27 -18.51 -14.34
CA PRO A 250 -18.27 -18.09 -13.37
C PRO A 250 -19.20 -19.25 -13.05
N PRO A 251 -19.61 -19.42 -11.78
CA PRO A 251 -20.64 -20.38 -11.44
C PRO A 251 -21.92 -20.07 -12.22
N ARG A 252 -22.61 -21.09 -12.73
CA ARG A 252 -23.92 -20.90 -13.37
C ARG A 252 -24.92 -20.50 -12.28
N GLY A 253 -25.41 -19.26 -12.38
CA GLY A 253 -25.79 -18.44 -11.24
C GLY A 253 -26.91 -18.96 -10.33
N PRO A 254 -26.84 -18.66 -9.01
CA PRO A 254 -28.00 -18.26 -8.23
C PRO A 254 -28.37 -16.79 -8.57
N GLY A 255 -29.60 -16.37 -8.26
CA GLY A 255 -30.02 -14.97 -8.47
C GLY A 255 -29.24 -13.96 -7.62
N LEU A 256 -29.47 -12.67 -7.88
CA LEU A 256 -28.79 -11.57 -7.19
C LEU A 256 -28.88 -11.72 -5.66
N ALA A 257 -27.74 -11.68 -4.96
CA ALA A 257 -27.69 -11.67 -3.51
C ALA A 257 -28.14 -10.32 -2.97
N THR A 258 -28.71 -10.34 -1.76
CA THR A 258 -28.93 -9.12 -1.00
C THR A 258 -27.59 -8.44 -0.70
N PRO A 259 -27.49 -7.10 -0.80
CA PRO A 259 -26.28 -6.37 -0.44
C PRO A 259 -25.73 -6.77 0.92
N LEU A 260 -24.42 -7.05 0.97
CA LEU A 260 -23.70 -7.41 2.20
C LEU A 260 -22.89 -6.22 2.70
N PRO A 261 -22.73 -6.07 4.03
CA PRO A 261 -21.83 -5.06 4.56
C PRO A 261 -20.37 -5.36 4.19
N VAL A 262 -19.62 -4.31 3.83
CA VAL A 262 -18.18 -4.35 3.58
C VAL A 262 -17.46 -3.75 4.79
N GLU A 263 -16.58 -4.52 5.41
CA GLU A 263 -15.84 -4.15 6.62
C GLU A 263 -14.32 -4.15 6.33
N PHE A 264 -13.58 -3.18 6.87
CA PHE A 264 -12.13 -3.08 6.71
C PHE A 264 -11.40 -3.41 8.02
N GLU A 265 -10.34 -4.19 7.92
CA GLU A 265 -9.46 -4.51 9.05
C GLU A 265 -8.19 -3.66 9.01
N GLY A 266 -8.13 -2.64 9.88
CA GLY A 266 -6.97 -1.74 9.99
C GLY A 266 -7.35 -0.26 10.05
N PRO A 267 -6.50 0.61 10.65
CA PRO A 267 -6.67 2.06 10.58
C PRO A 267 -6.23 2.62 9.21
N GLY A 268 -7.11 3.38 8.53
CA GLY A 268 -6.78 4.11 7.28
C GLY A 268 -7.23 3.43 5.97
N ASP A 269 -7.92 2.29 6.05
CA ASP A 269 -8.30 1.50 4.87
C ASP A 269 -9.67 1.86 4.27
N ARG A 270 -10.33 2.95 4.70
CA ARG A 270 -11.62 3.32 4.10
C ARG A 270 -11.45 4.12 2.80
N PRO A 271 -12.31 3.92 1.79
CA PRO A 271 -12.40 4.81 0.65
C PRO A 271 -12.64 6.25 1.13
N GLY A 272 -11.73 7.17 0.82
CA GLY A 272 -11.85 8.60 1.17
C GLY A 272 -11.02 9.11 2.36
N ASP A 273 -10.30 8.26 3.10
CA ASP A 273 -9.45 8.69 4.22
C ASP A 273 -8.07 9.28 3.78
N GLY A 274 -7.82 9.38 2.46
CA GLY A 274 -6.54 9.79 1.88
C GLY A 274 -6.55 11.13 1.13
N ALA A 275 -7.33 12.12 1.59
CA ALA A 275 -7.35 13.48 1.04
C ALA A 275 -6.59 14.49 1.92
#